data_AF-A0A6I3ANS2-F1
#
_entry.id   AF-A0A6I3ANS2-F1
#
_cell.length_a   1.000
_cell.length_b   1.000
_cell.length_c   1.000
_cell.angle_alpha   90.00
_cell.angle_beta   90.00
_cell.angle_gamma   90.00
#
_symmetry.space_group_name_H-M   'P 1'
#
loop_
_entity.id
_entity.type
_entity.pdbx_description
1 polymer ?
#
loop_
_entity_poly.entity_id
_entity_poly.type
_entity_poly.pdbx_seq_one_letter_code
_entity_poly.pdbx_strand_id
1 'polypeptide(L)'
;MEWATHNRKVLSEHHIYANGSTGRLIRDELDIPVKRFLSGPLGGDQQIGAFIAQGAIDLLVIFWDPLEQQPHDPDVKALLRLATLWNIAIASNRTTADMIFT
;
A
#
# COMPACT_ATOMS: atom_id res chain seq x y z
N MET A 1 10.73 3.15 -2.11
CA MET A 1 11.64 2.08 -2.57
C MET A 1 12.61 1.65 -1.50
N GLU A 2 13.39 2.56 -0.89
CA GLU A 2 14.37 2.21 0.16
C GLU A 2 13.83 1.25 1.24
N TRP A 3 12.67 1.56 1.81
CA TRP A 3 12.03 0.69 2.82
C TRP A 3 11.67 -0.71 2.29
N ALA A 4 11.18 -0.80 1.06
CA ALA A 4 10.83 -2.08 0.44
C ALA A 4 12.10 -2.90 0.13
N THR A 5 13.18 -2.24 -0.31
CA THR A 5 14.48 -2.90 -0.54
C THR A 5 15.06 -3.45 0.76
N HIS A 6 15.01 -2.67 1.84
CA HIS A 6 15.47 -3.10 3.17
C HIS A 6 14.70 -4.35 3.65
N ASN A 7 13.38 -4.36 3.44
CA ASN A 7 12.50 -5.43 3.89
C ASN A 7 12.26 -6.52 2.83
N ARG A 8 13.06 -6.58 1.75
CA ARG A 8 12.84 -7.46 0.59
C ARG A 8 12.58 -8.92 0.99
N LYS A 9 13.38 -9.45 1.91
CA LYS A 9 13.29 -10.86 2.33
C LYS A 9 11.91 -11.15 2.93
N VAL A 10 11.46 -10.34 3.88
CA VAL A 10 10.15 -10.49 4.51
C VAL A 10 9.04 -10.28 3.49
N LEU A 11 9.13 -9.23 2.67
CA LEU A 11 8.14 -8.97 1.62
C LEU A 11 8.00 -10.12 0.61
N SER A 12 9.07 -10.87 0.34
CA SER A 12 9.03 -12.03 -0.58
C SER A 12 8.26 -13.23 -0.03
N GLU A 13 7.97 -13.26 1.28
CA GLU A 13 7.19 -14.30 1.95
C GLU A 13 5.68 -13.98 1.98
N HIS A 14 5.26 -12.83 1.43
CA HIS A 14 3.89 -12.34 1.45
C HIS A 14 3.32 -12.07 0.05
N HIS A 15 1.99 -11.97 -0.03
CA HIS A 15 1.32 -11.52 -1.25
C HIS A 15 1.34 -10.00 -1.35
N ILE A 16 2.13 -9.47 -2.29
CA ILE A 16 2.28 -8.02 -2.44
C ILE A 16 1.26 -7.47 -3.44
N TYR A 17 0.56 -6.43 -3.01
CA TYR A 17 -0.38 -5.65 -3.83
C TYR A 17 0.10 -4.20 -3.87
N ALA A 18 0.10 -3.58 -5.05
CA ALA A 18 0.54 -2.18 -5.17
C ALA A 18 -0.11 -1.47 -6.35
N ASN A 19 -0.28 -0.16 -6.21
CA ASN A 19 -0.84 0.70 -7.25
C ASN A 19 0.22 1.11 -8.29
N GLY A 20 -0.24 1.41 -9.51
CA GLY A 20 0.49 2.14 -10.56
C GLY A 20 1.97 1.82 -10.72
N SER A 21 2.79 2.88 -10.65
CA SER A 21 4.25 2.84 -10.79
C SER A 21 4.93 2.14 -9.61
N THR A 22 4.39 2.27 -8.39
CA THR A 22 4.92 1.62 -7.18
C THR A 22 5.04 0.11 -7.38
N GLY A 23 3.96 -0.53 -7.84
CA GLY A 23 3.98 -1.98 -8.08
C GLY A 23 4.90 -2.41 -9.22
N ARG A 24 5.11 -1.53 -10.21
CA ARG A 24 6.11 -1.76 -11.25
C ARG A 24 7.53 -1.71 -10.66
N LEU A 25 7.87 -0.67 -9.90
CA LEU A 25 9.21 -0.49 -9.32
C LEU A 25 9.56 -1.63 -8.36
N ILE A 26 8.63 -2.02 -7.48
CA ILE A 26 8.84 -3.14 -6.56
C ILE A 26 9.15 -4.43 -7.33
N ARG A 27 8.37 -4.75 -8.35
CA ARG A 27 8.59 -5.94 -9.16
C ARG A 27 9.93 -5.87 -9.92
N ASP A 28 10.18 -4.75 -10.60
CA ASP A 28 11.34 -4.60 -11.49
C ASP A 28 12.66 -4.52 -10.70
N GLU A 29 12.67 -3.94 -9.48
CA GLU A 29 13.89 -3.78 -8.66
C GLU A 29 14.10 -4.90 -7.63
N LEU A 30 13.03 -5.49 -7.08
CA LEU A 30 13.14 -6.47 -6.01
C LEU A 30 12.90 -7.91 -6.49
N ASP A 31 12.45 -8.11 -7.73
CA ASP A 31 12.14 -9.43 -8.29
C ASP A 31 11.19 -10.23 -7.38
N ILE A 32 10.13 -9.57 -6.91
CA ILE A 32 9.07 -10.19 -6.13
C ILE A 32 7.74 -10.13 -6.89
N PRO A 33 6.87 -11.17 -6.79
CA PRO A 33 5.54 -11.13 -7.40
C PRO A 33 4.69 -10.02 -6.80
N VAL A 34 4.15 -9.15 -7.67
CA VAL A 34 3.26 -8.06 -7.26
C VAL A 34 1.98 -8.09 -8.09
N LYS A 35 0.83 -8.14 -7.41
CA LYS A 35 -0.46 -7.85 -8.05
C LYS A 35 -0.61 -6.34 -8.19
N ARG A 36 -0.59 -5.87 -9.43
CA ARG A 36 -0.68 -4.45 -9.76
C ARG A 36 -2.11 -3.98 -9.93
N PHE A 37 -2.43 -2.88 -9.28
CA PHE A 37 -3.65 -2.10 -9.48
C PHE A 37 -3.37 -0.87 -10.35
N LEU A 38 -4.43 -0.13 -10.71
CA LEU A 38 -4.32 1.18 -11.35
C LEU A 38 -3.55 2.16 -10.44
N SER A 39 -3.12 3.30 -10.97
CA SER A 39 -2.58 4.37 -10.11
C SER A 39 -3.69 4.97 -9.24
N GLY A 40 -3.33 5.59 -8.11
CA GLY A 40 -4.28 6.29 -7.22
C GLY A 40 -5.24 7.22 -7.99
N PRO A 41 -4.74 8.18 -8.80
CA PRO A 41 -5.57 9.06 -9.61
C PRO A 41 -6.50 8.38 -10.63
N LEU A 42 -6.24 7.12 -10.99
CA LEU A 42 -7.05 6.33 -11.91
C LEU A 42 -7.93 5.31 -11.19
N GLY A 43 -8.08 5.42 -9.86
CA GLY A 43 -8.96 4.56 -9.05
C GLY A 43 -8.26 3.39 -8.36
N GLY A 44 -6.92 3.35 -8.35
CA GLY A 44 -6.15 2.29 -7.68
C GLY A 44 -6.46 2.17 -6.19
N ASP A 45 -6.68 3.29 -5.50
CA ASP A 45 -6.98 3.30 -4.06
C ASP A 45 -8.36 2.68 -3.77
N GLN A 46 -9.32 2.89 -4.66
CA GLN A 46 -10.64 2.24 -4.57
C GLN A 46 -10.55 0.73 -4.87
N GLN A 47 -9.68 0.30 -5.79
CA GLN A 47 -9.44 -1.13 -6.01
C GLN A 47 -8.86 -1.79 -4.75
N ILE A 48 -7.89 -1.15 -4.09
CA ILE A 48 -7.34 -1.65 -2.83
C ILE A 48 -8.43 -1.65 -1.74
N GLY A 49 -9.22 -0.57 -1.63
CA GLY A 49 -10.34 -0.49 -0.69
C GLY A 49 -11.36 -1.61 -0.88
N ALA A 50 -11.66 -2.00 -2.12
CA ALA A 50 -12.52 -3.13 -2.43
C ALA A 50 -11.92 -4.47 -1.96
N PHE A 51 -10.60 -4.65 -2.10
CA PHE A 51 -9.90 -5.84 -1.63
C PHE A 51 -9.83 -5.91 -0.09
N ILE A 52 -9.66 -4.77 0.59
CA ILE A 52 -9.81 -4.66 2.05
C ILE A 52 -11.20 -5.12 2.47
N ALA A 53 -12.25 -4.63 1.81
CA ALA A 53 -13.64 -4.99 2.12
C ALA A 53 -13.99 -6.45 1.83
N GLN A 54 -13.16 -7.17 1.06
CA GLN A 54 -13.27 -8.59 0.79
C GLN A 54 -12.43 -9.45 1.74
N GLY A 55 -11.72 -8.84 2.70
CA GLY A 55 -10.81 -9.54 3.62
C GLY A 55 -9.54 -10.05 2.94
N ALA A 56 -9.14 -9.47 1.81
CA ALA A 56 -7.97 -9.92 1.03
C ALA A 56 -6.68 -9.15 1.34
N ILE A 57 -6.73 -8.15 2.23
CA ILE A 57 -5.59 -7.29 2.61
C ILE A 57 -5.54 -7.20 4.13
N ASP A 58 -4.43 -7.65 4.73
CA ASP A 58 -4.24 -7.66 6.18
C ASP A 58 -3.44 -6.45 6.70
N LEU A 59 -2.64 -5.83 5.82
CA LEU A 59 -1.77 -4.71 6.13
C LEU A 59 -1.73 -3.72 4.97
N LEU A 60 -2.04 -2.45 5.26
CA LEU A 60 -1.90 -1.32 4.36
C LEU A 60 -0.65 -0.50 4.72
N VAL A 61 0.35 -0.49 3.84
CA VAL A 61 1.46 0.47 3.90
C VAL A 61 1.20 1.57 2.87
N ILE A 62 0.97 2.80 3.36
CA ILE A 62 0.61 3.96 2.54
C ILE A 62 1.49 5.16 2.87
N PHE A 63 2.56 5.34 2.11
CA PHE A 63 3.42 6.53 2.21
C PHE A 63 2.86 7.64 1.30
N TRP A 64 1.79 8.27 1.75
CA TRP A 64 1.22 9.46 1.13
C TRP A 64 2.00 10.71 1.54
N ASP A 65 1.97 11.76 0.72
CA ASP A 65 2.62 13.04 1.05
C ASP A 65 1.66 13.90 1.89
N PRO A 66 1.97 14.17 3.17
CA PRO A 66 1.11 14.99 4.03
C PRO A 66 1.29 16.49 3.82
N LEU A 67 2.26 16.92 3.01
CA LEU A 67 2.59 18.33 2.76
C LEU A 67 2.03 18.83 1.43
N GLU A 68 1.57 17.94 0.55
CA GLU A 68 0.99 18.27 -0.75
C GLU A 68 -0.48 17.85 -0.84
N GLN A 69 -1.31 18.71 -1.44
CA GLN A 69 -2.68 18.33 -1.79
C GLN A 69 -2.67 17.45 -3.05
N GLN A 70 -3.21 16.24 -2.95
CA GLN A 70 -3.33 15.36 -4.09
C GLN A 70 -4.70 15.53 -4.76
N PRO A 71 -4.79 15.47 -6.11
CA PRO A 71 -6.07 15.53 -6.83
C PRO A 71 -7.07 14.43 -6.42
N HIS A 72 -6.56 13.36 -5.80
CA HIS A 72 -7.30 12.18 -5.33
C HIS A 72 -7.27 12.06 -3.79
N ASP A 73 -7.09 13.18 -3.07
CA ASP A 73 -7.20 13.25 -1.61
C ASP A 73 -8.48 12.58 -1.02
N PRO A 74 -9.67 12.71 -1.65
CA PRO A 74 -10.86 11.99 -1.19
C PRO A 74 -10.68 10.47 -1.19
N ASP A 75 -10.00 9.92 -2.18
CA ASP A 75 -9.74 8.50 -2.34
C ASP A 75 -8.77 7.99 -1.26
N VAL A 76 -7.70 8.75 -0.95
CA VAL A 76 -6.77 8.45 0.15
C VAL A 76 -7.52 8.36 1.49
N LYS A 77 -8.38 9.36 1.77
CA LYS A 77 -9.20 9.38 3.00
C LYS A 77 -10.21 8.23 3.03
N ALA A 78 -10.82 7.90 1.89
CA ALA A 78 -11.75 6.78 1.80
C ALA A 78 -11.05 5.43 2.05
N LEU A 79 -9.84 5.25 1.52
CA LEU A 79 -9.02 4.06 1.73
C LEU A 79 -8.63 3.90 3.20
N LEU A 80 -8.12 4.95 3.83
CA LEU A 80 -7.79 4.94 5.28
C LEU A 80 -9.01 4.65 6.14
N ARG A 81 -10.17 5.23 5.79
CA ARG A 81 -11.44 4.96 6.48
C ARG A 81 -11.85 3.49 6.37
N LEU A 82 -11.72 2.88 5.18
CA LEU A 82 -12.02 1.46 5.00
C LEU A 82 -11.05 0.57 5.77
N ALA A 83 -9.74 0.85 5.71
CA ALA A 83 -8.75 0.09 6.46
C ALA A 83 -9.01 0.13 7.97
N THR A 84 -9.39 1.31 8.48
CA THR A 84 -9.75 1.50 9.89
C THR A 84 -11.02 0.73 10.24
N LEU A 85 -12.06 0.80 9.40
CA LEU A 85 -13.34 0.12 9.62
C LEU A 85 -13.18 -1.41 9.68
N TRP A 86 -12.35 -1.97 8.80
CA TRP A 86 -12.05 -3.40 8.75
C TRP A 86 -10.98 -3.84 9.73
N ASN A 87 -10.46 -2.91 10.55
CA ASN A 87 -9.47 -3.16 11.59
C ASN A 87 -8.22 -3.90 11.09
N ILE A 88 -7.74 -3.52 9.91
CA ILE A 88 -6.48 -4.03 9.37
C ILE A 88 -5.31 -3.17 9.87
N ALA A 89 -4.10 -3.72 9.82
CA ALA A 89 -2.92 -2.95 10.20
C ALA A 89 -2.68 -1.81 9.19
N ILE A 90 -2.34 -0.61 9.66
CA ILE A 90 -2.10 0.57 8.82
C ILE A 90 -0.76 1.19 9.20
N ALA A 91 0.12 1.35 8.20
CA ALA A 91 1.34 2.13 8.31
C ALA A 91 1.29 3.31 7.34
N SER A 92 1.13 4.52 7.86
CA SER A 92 1.12 5.74 7.05
C SER A 92 2.48 6.45 6.99
N ASN A 93 3.50 5.91 7.65
CA ASN A 93 4.86 6.41 7.66
C ASN A 93 5.85 5.26 7.92
N ARG A 94 7.14 5.53 7.72
CA ARG A 94 8.20 4.53 7.87
C ARG A 94 8.27 3.96 9.28
N THR A 95 8.22 4.79 10.32
CA THR A 95 8.33 4.34 11.72
C THR A 95 7.24 3.33 12.07
N THR A 96 5.98 3.60 11.71
CA THR A 96 4.88 2.65 11.92
C THR A 96 5.05 1.38 11.08
N ALA A 97 5.54 1.49 9.84
CA ALA A 97 5.82 0.33 9.00
C ALA A 97 6.90 -0.57 9.63
N ASP A 98 7.99 0.02 10.11
CA ASP A 98 9.07 -0.69 10.80
C ASP A 98 8.57 -1.38 12.07
N MET A 99 7.73 -0.71 12.87
CA MET A 99 7.13 -1.30 14.09
C MET A 99 6.19 -2.49 13.82
N ILE A 100 5.57 -2.55 12.63
CA ILE A 100 4.67 -3.66 12.27
C ILE A 100 5.46 -4.85 11.68
N PHE A 101 6.56 -4.56 10.97
CA PHE A 101 7.41 -5.58 10.33
C PHE A 101 8.46 -6.20 11.25
N THR A 102 8.62 -5.66 12.48
CA THR A 102 9.54 -6.15 13.51
C THR A 102 8.79 -6.97 14.56
#